data_AF-A0A925K192-F1
#
_entry.id   AF-A0A925K192-F1
#
_cell.length_a   1.000
_cell.length_b   1.000
_cell.length_c   1.000
_cell.angle_alpha   90.00
_cell.angle_beta   90.00
_cell.angle_gamma   90.00
#
_symmetry.space_group_name_H-M   'P 1'
#
loop_
_entity.id
_entity.type
_entity.pdbx_description
1 polymer ?
#
loop_
_entity_poly.entity_id
_entity_poly.type
_entity_poly.pdbx_seq_one_letter_code
_entity_poly.pdbx_strand_id
1 'polypeptide(L)'
;AATSAGSGARGGSGARDVRLFRNGSLVKIWRGDVLKSEPSATLEATVPIVAGENHFTAYAFNHDNVKSADAELTLKGADALKRAGVAYILAVGVNKYANLGYNLKYAVADASEFGAELRRQQERLSGYERVELISLYDGEATKRNILRALADLVARVRPEDALTVYFAGHGTAHENQFYLLPHDLGYAGARGSLDAAGLRTMLAHSISDRELEEAFERVDAGQLLFVIDACNSGQALEAEEKRRGPMNSKGLAQLAYEKGMYILTAAQSYQAAHEAARLGHGFLTYALVEEGLKKGEADDGPRDGELSAREWFDFATARVPKMQEDLMRDAGKRGLNIAFQFGEEGIADPDKRSVQRPRAFYRREFGVRQLIVARPLTITPPASGAGQSLK
;
A
#
# COMPACT_ATOMS: atom_id res chain seq x y z
N ALA A 1 13.89 -1.10 -33.70
CA ALA A 1 14.39 -0.40 -34.90
C ALA A 1 13.21 0.27 -35.58
N ALA A 2 13.25 1.60 -35.78
CA ALA A 2 12.25 2.34 -36.55
C ALA A 2 13.01 3.16 -37.60
N THR A 3 12.80 2.85 -38.88
CA THR A 3 13.37 3.60 -40.00
C THR A 3 12.32 4.56 -40.55
N SER A 4 12.62 5.86 -40.55
CA SER A 4 11.89 6.87 -41.32
C SER A 4 12.71 7.27 -42.55
N ALA A 5 12.09 7.17 -43.73
CA ALA A 5 12.55 7.82 -44.93
C ALA A 5 11.89 9.21 -44.99
N GLY A 6 12.68 10.27 -44.98
CA GLY A 6 12.18 11.64 -45.04
C GLY A 6 13.31 12.64 -44.80
N SER A 7 13.95 13.06 -45.90
CA SER A 7 15.02 14.05 -45.94
C SER A 7 14.53 15.41 -45.43
N GLY A 8 15.02 15.78 -44.26
CA GLY A 8 14.91 17.11 -43.65
C GLY A 8 15.44 16.97 -42.24
N ALA A 9 16.40 17.80 -41.86
CA ALA A 9 17.03 17.79 -40.55
C ALA A 9 15.99 18.00 -39.43
N ARG A 10 15.30 16.93 -39.05
CA ARG A 10 14.50 16.82 -37.84
C ARG A 10 15.36 16.05 -36.87
N GLY A 11 15.89 16.72 -35.85
CA GLY A 11 16.44 16.03 -34.69
C GLY A 11 15.45 14.93 -34.27
N GLY A 12 15.96 13.73 -34.00
CA GLY A 12 15.12 12.62 -33.58
C GLY A 12 14.19 13.05 -32.44
N SER A 13 13.02 12.44 -32.34
CA SER A 13 12.02 12.78 -31.31
C SER A 13 12.51 12.56 -29.86
N GLY A 14 13.74 12.06 -29.69
CA GLY A 14 14.37 11.78 -28.41
C GLY A 14 13.99 10.41 -27.87
N ALA A 15 14.78 9.93 -26.92
CA ALA A 15 14.39 8.82 -26.06
C ALA A 15 14.77 9.20 -24.62
N ARG A 16 13.79 9.20 -23.74
CA ARG A 16 13.93 9.48 -22.32
C ARG A 16 13.19 8.47 -21.48
N ASP A 17 13.57 8.41 -20.20
CA ASP A 17 12.90 7.63 -19.18
C ASP A 17 12.69 6.17 -19.63
N VAL A 18 13.77 5.54 -20.09
CA VAL A 18 13.74 4.14 -20.55
C VAL A 18 13.44 3.26 -19.35
N ARG A 19 12.49 2.34 -19.52
CA ARG A 19 12.05 1.42 -18.47
C ARG A 19 12.24 0.00 -18.92
N LEU A 20 12.71 -0.84 -18.01
CA LEU A 20 12.86 -2.28 -18.19
C LEU A 20 12.01 -2.98 -17.13
N PHE A 21 11.22 -3.93 -17.59
CA PHE A 21 10.32 -4.75 -16.78
C PHE A 21 10.73 -6.22 -16.86
N ARG A 22 10.56 -6.95 -15.76
CA ARG A 22 10.60 -8.42 -15.72
C ARG A 22 9.25 -8.91 -15.22
N ASN A 23 8.60 -9.76 -16.00
CA ASN A 23 7.28 -10.33 -15.68
C ASN A 23 6.24 -9.25 -15.30
N GLY A 24 6.29 -8.12 -16.01
CA GLY A 24 5.40 -6.98 -15.80
C GLY A 24 5.73 -6.06 -14.61
N SER A 25 6.81 -6.32 -13.85
CA SER A 25 7.29 -5.46 -12.77
C SER A 25 8.55 -4.68 -13.17
N LEU A 26 8.58 -3.38 -12.89
CA LEU A 26 9.71 -2.49 -13.18
C LEU A 26 10.95 -2.96 -12.40
N VAL A 27 12.05 -3.24 -13.11
CA VAL A 27 13.33 -3.64 -12.52
C VAL A 27 14.42 -2.59 -12.70
N LYS A 28 14.29 -1.72 -13.71
CA LYS A 28 15.24 -0.64 -13.96
C LYS A 28 14.57 0.53 -14.68
N ILE A 29 14.94 1.74 -14.28
CA ILE A 29 14.67 2.98 -15.00
C ILE A 29 15.97 3.72 -15.29
N TRP A 30 16.10 4.23 -16.50
CA TRP A 30 17.12 5.22 -16.88
C TRP A 30 16.40 6.55 -17.13
N ARG A 31 16.44 7.42 -16.11
CA ARG A 31 15.75 8.72 -16.12
C ARG A 31 16.43 9.73 -17.04
N GLY A 32 15.62 10.63 -17.61
CA GLY A 32 16.08 11.70 -18.48
C GLY A 32 16.41 11.24 -19.89
N ASP A 33 16.96 12.14 -20.71
CA ASP A 33 17.37 11.83 -22.08
C ASP A 33 18.55 10.84 -22.08
N VAL A 34 18.28 9.64 -22.61
CA VAL A 34 19.27 8.57 -22.66
C VAL A 34 20.15 8.65 -23.90
N LEU A 35 19.71 9.38 -24.93
CA LEU A 35 20.47 9.55 -26.18
C LEU A 35 21.60 10.56 -26.00
N LYS A 36 21.44 11.55 -25.12
CA LYS A 36 22.47 12.57 -24.84
C LYS A 36 23.01 13.24 -26.11
N SER A 37 22.12 13.56 -27.05
CA SER A 37 22.43 14.10 -28.39
C SER A 37 23.13 13.15 -29.38
N GLU A 38 23.29 11.87 -29.04
CA GLU A 38 23.77 10.83 -29.96
C GLU A 38 22.60 10.18 -30.74
N PRO A 39 22.83 9.62 -31.94
CA PRO A 39 21.79 8.94 -32.71
C PRO A 39 21.31 7.63 -32.06
N SER A 40 22.11 7.06 -31.14
CA SER A 40 21.80 5.83 -30.41
C SER A 40 22.58 5.77 -29.10
N ALA A 41 22.03 5.08 -28.11
CA ALA A 41 22.70 4.79 -26.85
C ALA A 41 22.56 3.31 -26.48
N THR A 42 23.59 2.74 -25.86
CA THR A 42 23.55 1.41 -25.24
C THR A 42 23.34 1.58 -23.74
N LEU A 43 22.31 0.91 -23.21
CA LEU A 43 21.97 0.91 -21.79
C LEU A 43 22.12 -0.50 -21.23
N GLU A 44 22.82 -0.62 -20.11
CA GLU A 44 23.11 -1.91 -19.48
C GLU A 44 22.47 -2.02 -18.10
N ALA A 45 21.93 -3.19 -17.79
CA ALA A 45 21.41 -3.54 -16.47
C ALA A 45 21.70 -5.01 -16.17
N THR A 46 22.04 -5.29 -14.92
CA THR A 46 22.06 -6.65 -14.38
C THR A 46 20.75 -6.90 -13.67
N VAL A 47 19.97 -7.87 -14.14
CA VAL A 47 18.67 -8.23 -13.55
C VAL A 47 18.69 -9.72 -13.19
N PRO A 48 18.28 -10.10 -11.97
CA PRO A 48 18.13 -11.49 -11.59
C PRO A 48 17.10 -12.22 -12.48
N ILE A 49 17.43 -13.45 -12.87
CA ILE A 49 16.56 -14.38 -13.61
C ILE A 49 16.03 -15.43 -12.62
N VAL A 50 14.75 -15.77 -12.75
CA VAL A 50 14.11 -16.85 -11.96
C VAL A 50 14.02 -18.14 -12.77
N ALA A 51 13.82 -19.28 -12.11
CA ALA A 51 13.51 -20.53 -12.82
C ALA A 51 12.24 -20.40 -13.67
N GLY A 52 12.24 -20.98 -14.87
CA GLY A 52 11.13 -20.89 -15.82
C GLY A 52 11.19 -19.65 -16.72
N GLU A 53 10.05 -19.24 -17.26
CA GLU A 53 9.99 -18.14 -18.22
C GLU A 53 10.12 -16.77 -17.54
N ASN A 54 10.99 -15.94 -18.09
CA ASN A 54 11.21 -14.55 -17.70
C ASN A 54 10.92 -13.69 -18.92
N HIS A 55 9.82 -12.94 -18.87
CA HIS A 55 9.43 -12.02 -19.93
C HIS A 55 9.96 -10.63 -19.61
N PHE A 56 10.86 -10.15 -20.44
CA PHE A 56 11.39 -8.80 -20.37
C PHE A 56 10.70 -7.92 -21.38
N THR A 57 10.32 -6.73 -20.93
CA THR A 57 9.77 -5.68 -21.77
C THR A 57 10.53 -4.39 -21.52
N ALA A 58 10.90 -3.67 -22.57
CA ALA A 58 11.48 -2.35 -22.46
C ALA A 58 10.79 -1.35 -23.38
N TYR A 59 10.61 -0.13 -22.89
CA TYR A 59 10.10 0.98 -23.69
C TYR A 59 10.67 2.30 -23.21
N ALA A 60 10.60 3.32 -24.06
CA ALA A 60 11.04 4.68 -23.79
C ALA A 60 9.92 5.67 -24.10
N PHE A 61 10.07 6.91 -23.62
CA PHE A 61 9.24 8.03 -24.05
C PHE A 61 10.05 8.97 -24.94
N ASN A 62 9.40 9.58 -25.92
CA ASN A 62 10.01 10.69 -26.65
C ASN A 62 9.85 12.02 -25.87
N HIS A 63 10.37 13.12 -26.39
CA HIS A 63 10.25 14.45 -25.75
C HIS A 63 8.80 14.95 -25.60
N ASP A 64 7.89 14.43 -26.40
CA ASP A 64 6.45 14.72 -26.38
C ASP A 64 5.65 13.79 -25.44
N ASN A 65 6.32 12.97 -24.63
CA ASN A 65 5.71 11.95 -23.75
C ASN A 65 4.95 10.83 -24.50
N VAL A 66 5.26 10.59 -25.77
CA VAL A 66 4.72 9.47 -26.52
C VAL A 66 5.57 8.22 -26.22
N LYS A 67 4.91 7.17 -25.73
CA LYS A 67 5.52 5.86 -25.47
C LYS A 67 5.94 5.20 -26.79
N SER A 68 7.13 4.59 -26.82
CA SER A 68 7.55 3.72 -27.93
C SER A 68 6.74 2.43 -27.98
N ALA A 69 6.87 1.69 -29.07
CA ALA A 69 6.54 0.27 -29.06
C ALA A 69 7.37 -0.48 -28.01
N ASP A 70 6.82 -1.57 -27.50
CA ASP A 70 7.50 -2.44 -26.55
C ASP A 70 8.57 -3.29 -27.29
N ALA A 71 9.76 -3.34 -26.71
CA ALA A 71 10.80 -4.30 -27.07
C ALA A 71 10.71 -5.48 -26.10
N GLU A 72 10.60 -6.70 -26.63
CA GLU A 72 10.37 -7.90 -25.82
C GLU A 72 11.53 -8.89 -25.94
N LEU A 73 11.83 -9.56 -24.84
CA LEU A 73 12.79 -10.65 -24.76
C LEU A 73 12.30 -11.69 -23.75
N THR A 74 12.14 -12.94 -24.18
CA THR A 74 11.82 -14.04 -23.27
C THR A 74 13.07 -14.89 -23.04
N LEU A 75 13.41 -15.11 -21.78
CA LEU A 75 14.51 -15.96 -21.35
C LEU A 75 13.98 -17.10 -20.47
N LYS A 76 14.48 -18.32 -20.67
CA LYS A 76 14.17 -19.45 -19.79
C LYS A 76 15.29 -19.63 -18.77
N GLY A 77 15.01 -19.36 -17.50
CA GLY A 77 15.91 -19.63 -16.40
C GLY A 77 15.95 -21.12 -16.06
N ALA A 78 17.12 -21.60 -15.66
CA ALA A 78 17.35 -22.99 -15.32
C ALA A 78 16.55 -23.42 -14.08
N ASP A 79 16.13 -24.69 -14.03
CA ASP A 79 15.40 -25.25 -12.89
C ASP A 79 16.20 -25.20 -11.58
N ALA A 80 17.54 -25.19 -11.67
CA ALA A 80 18.43 -25.02 -10.52
C ALA A 80 18.30 -23.66 -9.82
N LEU A 81 17.69 -22.67 -10.47
CA LEU A 81 17.36 -21.36 -9.87
C LEU A 81 16.08 -21.40 -9.03
N LYS A 82 15.35 -22.52 -9.02
CA LYS A 82 14.04 -22.62 -8.36
C LYS A 82 14.20 -22.39 -6.86
N ARG A 83 13.42 -21.43 -6.35
CA ARG A 83 13.41 -21.04 -4.94
C ARG A 83 11.96 -20.80 -4.51
N ALA A 84 11.62 -21.19 -3.27
CA ALA A 84 10.28 -21.00 -2.71
C ALA A 84 10.00 -19.54 -2.31
N GLY A 85 11.04 -18.72 -2.11
CA GLY A 85 10.91 -17.33 -1.69
C GLY A 85 10.72 -17.17 -0.18
N VAL A 86 10.68 -15.91 0.26
CA VAL A 86 10.42 -15.48 1.64
C VAL A 86 9.31 -14.44 1.60
N ALA A 87 8.32 -14.55 2.49
CA ALA A 87 7.35 -13.48 2.70
C ALA A 87 7.86 -12.55 3.81
N TYR A 88 8.19 -11.32 3.46
CA TYR A 88 8.59 -10.27 4.38
C TYR A 88 7.38 -9.42 4.76
N ILE A 89 7.21 -9.15 6.05
CA ILE A 89 6.18 -8.27 6.59
C ILE A 89 6.86 -7.20 7.45
N LEU A 90 6.78 -5.94 7.05
CA LEU A 90 7.19 -4.80 7.87
C LEU A 90 5.95 -4.15 8.47
N ALA A 91 5.74 -4.31 9.77
CA ALA A 91 4.62 -3.75 10.50
C ALA A 91 5.07 -2.57 11.39
N VAL A 92 4.61 -1.37 11.06
CA VAL A 92 4.95 -0.13 11.75
C VAL A 92 3.70 0.43 12.44
N GLY A 93 3.79 0.69 13.74
CA GLY A 93 2.69 1.24 14.53
C GLY A 93 3.18 2.32 15.48
N VAL A 94 2.57 3.52 15.43
CA VAL A 94 2.99 4.65 16.27
C VAL A 94 1.84 5.15 17.13
N ASN A 95 1.83 4.73 18.40
CA ASN A 95 0.93 5.25 19.42
C ASN A 95 1.57 6.38 20.20
N LYS A 96 2.79 6.17 20.68
CA LYS A 96 3.52 7.15 21.47
C LYS A 96 4.42 7.92 20.53
N TYR A 97 4.17 9.21 20.39
CA TYR A 97 5.04 10.15 19.68
C TYR A 97 5.94 10.86 20.67
N ALA A 98 7.09 11.37 20.21
CA ALA A 98 7.96 12.22 21.02
C ALA A 98 7.21 13.46 21.55
N ASN A 99 6.21 13.94 20.81
CA ASN A 99 5.24 14.93 21.27
C ASN A 99 3.95 14.24 21.72
N LEU A 100 3.68 14.28 23.04
CA LEU A 100 2.52 13.64 23.67
C LEU A 100 1.16 14.11 23.13
N GLY A 101 1.09 15.34 22.58
CA GLY A 101 -0.13 15.88 21.96
C GLY A 101 -0.55 15.17 20.67
N TYR A 102 0.30 14.28 20.15
CA TYR A 102 0.05 13.47 18.95
C TYR A 102 -0.18 11.99 19.29
N ASN A 103 -0.26 11.61 20.57
CA ASN A 103 -0.43 10.21 20.92
C ASN A 103 -1.75 9.61 20.40
N LEU A 104 -1.64 8.39 19.88
CA LEU A 104 -2.75 7.52 19.47
C LEU A 104 -2.90 6.35 20.44
N LYS A 105 -4.00 5.62 20.30
CA LYS A 105 -4.36 4.52 21.21
C LYS A 105 -4.16 3.13 20.59
N TYR A 106 -4.43 2.96 19.29
CA TYR A 106 -4.56 1.64 18.67
C TYR A 106 -3.56 1.32 17.57
N ALA A 107 -2.74 2.27 17.11
CA ALA A 107 -1.82 2.05 16.00
C ALA A 107 -0.83 0.88 16.22
N VAL A 108 -0.32 0.71 17.44
CA VAL A 108 0.55 -0.45 17.76
C VAL A 108 -0.22 -1.76 17.80
N ALA A 109 -1.43 -1.75 18.39
CA ALA A 109 -2.28 -2.94 18.44
C ALA A 109 -2.67 -3.38 17.01
N ASP A 110 -2.98 -2.40 16.16
CA ASP A 110 -3.34 -2.62 14.77
C ASP A 110 -2.20 -3.21 13.95
N ALA A 111 -1.01 -2.61 14.02
CA ALA A 111 0.18 -3.11 13.33
C ALA A 111 0.62 -4.50 13.85
N SER A 112 0.53 -4.73 15.16
CA SER A 112 0.86 -6.01 15.78
C SER A 112 -0.09 -7.11 15.33
N GLU A 113 -1.41 -6.88 15.39
CA GLU A 113 -2.39 -7.89 15.05
C GLU A 113 -2.41 -8.17 13.54
N PHE A 114 -2.30 -7.13 12.70
CA PHE A 114 -2.15 -7.29 11.26
C PHE A 114 -0.92 -8.14 10.90
N GLY A 115 0.25 -7.78 11.43
CA GLY A 115 1.50 -8.50 11.14
C GLY A 115 1.47 -9.95 11.61
N ALA A 116 0.93 -10.19 12.82
CA ALA A 116 0.84 -11.53 13.39
C ALA A 116 -0.16 -12.42 12.64
N GLU A 117 -1.36 -11.92 12.29
CA GLU A 117 -2.34 -12.69 11.55
C GLU A 117 -1.89 -12.97 10.12
N LEU A 118 -1.38 -11.95 9.41
CA LEU A 118 -0.87 -12.16 8.05
C LEU A 118 0.27 -13.19 8.04
N ARG A 119 1.16 -13.17 9.04
CA ARG A 119 2.20 -14.19 9.19
C ARG A 119 1.60 -15.58 9.34
N ARG A 120 0.64 -15.78 10.24
CA ARG A 120 -0.05 -17.07 10.45
C ARG A 120 -0.68 -17.58 9.15
N GLN A 121 -1.33 -16.70 8.40
CA GLN A 121 -2.00 -17.02 7.14
C GLN A 121 -1.00 -17.46 6.06
N GLN A 122 0.11 -16.74 5.91
CA GLN A 122 1.15 -17.07 4.94
C GLN A 122 1.89 -18.37 5.31
N GLU A 123 2.15 -18.62 6.60
CA GLU A 123 2.71 -19.90 7.07
C GLU A 123 1.77 -21.07 6.74
N ARG A 124 0.46 -20.89 6.94
CA ARG A 124 -0.56 -21.89 6.62
C ARG A 124 -0.68 -22.18 5.12
N LEU A 125 -0.51 -21.18 4.26
CA LEU A 125 -0.47 -21.38 2.81
C LEU A 125 0.75 -22.19 2.36
N SER A 126 1.84 -22.14 3.12
CA SER A 126 3.10 -22.84 2.83
C SER A 126 3.65 -22.56 1.42
N GLY A 127 3.40 -21.35 0.91
CA GLY A 127 3.86 -20.89 -0.41
C GLY A 127 5.30 -20.37 -0.43
N TYR A 128 5.85 -20.02 0.74
CA TYR A 128 7.21 -19.50 0.93
C TYR A 128 8.01 -20.40 1.88
N GLU A 129 9.34 -20.37 1.81
CA GLU A 129 10.20 -21.18 2.68
C GLU A 129 10.03 -20.76 4.16
N ARG A 130 9.79 -19.46 4.39
CA ARG A 130 9.58 -18.86 5.71
C ARG A 130 8.88 -17.52 5.56
N VAL A 131 8.32 -17.05 6.68
CA VAL A 131 7.71 -15.73 6.81
C VAL A 131 8.48 -14.93 7.86
N GLU A 132 8.92 -13.72 7.51
CA GLU A 132 9.71 -12.86 8.38
C GLU A 132 8.92 -11.60 8.73
N LEU A 133 8.53 -11.48 10.00
CA LEU A 133 7.86 -10.30 10.54
C LEU A 133 8.88 -9.38 11.21
N ILE A 134 8.98 -8.16 10.70
CA ILE A 134 9.77 -7.06 11.24
C ILE A 134 8.80 -6.04 11.82
N SER A 135 8.92 -5.77 13.10
CA SER A 135 8.04 -4.86 13.83
C SER A 135 8.79 -3.61 14.26
N LEU A 136 8.22 -2.44 14.04
CA LEU A 136 8.72 -1.16 14.58
C LEU A 136 7.57 -0.44 15.28
N TYR A 137 7.64 -0.36 16.62
CA TYR A 137 6.59 0.24 17.43
C TYR A 137 7.08 1.43 18.23
N ASP A 138 6.24 2.46 18.35
CA ASP A 138 6.48 3.65 19.19
C ASP A 138 7.92 4.18 19.02
N GLY A 139 8.73 4.20 20.08
CA GLY A 139 10.10 4.74 20.06
C GLY A 139 11.05 4.05 19.06
N GLU A 140 10.72 2.86 18.57
CA GLU A 140 11.48 2.19 17.50
C GLU A 140 11.06 2.65 16.11
N ALA A 141 9.82 3.13 15.93
CA ALA A 141 9.27 3.62 14.68
C ALA A 141 9.71 5.05 14.37
N THR A 142 11.03 5.29 14.39
CA THR A 142 11.64 6.57 13.98
C THR A 142 11.79 6.64 12.46
N LYS A 143 11.86 7.85 11.88
CA LYS A 143 12.13 8.05 10.44
C LYS A 143 13.32 7.22 9.98
N ARG A 144 14.42 7.33 10.73
CA ARG A 144 15.67 6.62 10.45
C ARG A 144 15.51 5.10 10.48
N ASN A 145 14.81 4.56 11.47
CA ASN A 145 14.66 3.10 11.59
C ASN A 145 13.73 2.53 10.53
N ILE A 146 12.64 3.22 10.19
CA ILE A 146 11.72 2.79 9.12
C ILE A 146 12.43 2.77 7.77
N LEU A 147 13.14 3.86 7.42
CA LEU A 147 13.89 3.93 6.15
C LEU A 147 15.04 2.91 6.11
N ARG A 148 15.69 2.63 7.26
CA ARG A 148 16.69 1.58 7.37
C ARG A 148 16.09 0.20 7.15
N ALA A 149 14.97 -0.13 7.77
CA ALA A 149 14.31 -1.41 7.59
C ALA A 149 13.92 -1.64 6.11
N LEU A 150 13.41 -0.60 5.43
CA LEU A 150 13.15 -0.64 4.00
C LEU A 150 14.44 -0.86 3.18
N ALA A 151 15.53 -0.16 3.51
CA ALA A 151 16.81 -0.33 2.83
C ALA A 151 17.42 -1.74 3.03
N ASP A 152 17.32 -2.28 4.24
CA ASP A 152 17.78 -3.63 4.58
C ASP A 152 16.95 -4.69 3.81
N LEU A 153 15.64 -4.48 3.67
CA LEU A 153 14.77 -5.32 2.85
C LEU A 153 15.14 -5.24 1.36
N VAL A 154 15.36 -4.03 0.83
CA VAL A 154 15.82 -3.84 -0.56
C VAL A 154 17.09 -4.65 -0.85
N ALA A 155 18.01 -4.75 0.10
CA ALA A 155 19.25 -5.52 -0.07
C ALA A 155 19.05 -7.05 -0.06
N ARG A 156 17.92 -7.54 0.44
CA ARG A 156 17.67 -8.97 0.71
C ARG A 156 16.61 -9.59 -0.20
N VAL A 157 15.61 -8.80 -0.57
CA VAL A 157 14.45 -9.22 -1.35
C VAL A 157 14.86 -9.63 -2.76
N ARG A 158 14.28 -10.73 -3.22
CA ARG A 158 14.50 -11.35 -4.52
C ARG A 158 13.19 -11.54 -5.28
N PRO A 159 13.25 -11.87 -6.58
CA PRO A 159 12.07 -11.95 -7.44
C PRO A 159 10.97 -12.91 -6.97
N GLU A 160 11.33 -13.99 -6.26
CA GLU A 160 10.38 -14.96 -5.74
C GLU A 160 9.80 -14.57 -4.37
N ASP A 161 10.26 -13.47 -3.77
CA ASP A 161 9.80 -13.00 -2.46
C ASP A 161 8.54 -12.13 -2.56
N ALA A 162 7.85 -12.03 -1.43
CA ALA A 162 6.80 -11.04 -1.21
C ALA A 162 7.23 -10.03 -0.15
N LEU A 163 6.83 -8.78 -0.31
CA LEU A 163 6.98 -7.73 0.68
C LEU A 163 5.62 -7.09 0.98
N THR A 164 5.18 -7.20 2.23
CA THR A 164 4.06 -6.41 2.77
C THR A 164 4.59 -5.36 3.73
N VAL A 165 4.23 -4.10 3.50
CA VAL A 165 4.46 -3.00 4.44
C VAL A 165 3.12 -2.55 4.99
N TYR A 166 3.00 -2.46 6.31
CA TYR A 166 1.83 -1.95 7.00
C TYR A 166 2.26 -0.78 7.89
N PHE A 167 1.59 0.36 7.77
CA PHE A 167 1.80 1.51 8.62
C PHE A 167 0.49 1.95 9.27
N ALA A 168 0.47 2.01 10.60
CA ALA A 168 -0.59 2.67 11.37
C ALA A 168 -0.04 3.85 12.18
N GLY A 169 -0.67 5.02 12.07
CA GLY A 169 -0.21 6.21 12.76
C GLY A 169 -0.83 7.52 12.25
N HIS A 170 -0.04 8.58 12.30
CA HIS A 170 -0.39 9.88 11.75
C HIS A 170 0.18 10.06 10.35
N GLY A 171 -0.57 10.76 9.53
CA GLY A 171 -0.11 11.31 8.25
C GLY A 171 -0.39 12.80 8.18
N THR A 172 0.22 13.46 7.21
CA THR A 172 -0.14 14.83 6.81
C THR A 172 0.05 15.00 5.30
N ALA A 173 -0.53 16.04 4.73
CA ALA A 173 -0.33 16.42 3.34
C ALA A 173 0.18 17.87 3.30
N HIS A 174 1.04 18.16 2.34
CA HIS A 174 1.50 19.54 2.08
C HIS A 174 1.97 19.65 0.63
N GLU A 175 1.53 20.68 -0.10
CA GLU A 175 1.96 20.97 -1.48
C GLU A 175 1.96 19.74 -2.42
N ASN A 176 0.85 18.98 -2.42
CA ASN A 176 0.66 17.75 -3.21
C ASN A 176 1.54 16.55 -2.83
N GLN A 177 2.25 16.61 -1.70
CA GLN A 177 2.98 15.48 -1.14
C GLN A 177 2.26 14.97 0.10
N PHE A 178 2.25 13.66 0.27
CA PHE A 178 1.82 12.99 1.48
C PHE A 178 3.02 12.60 2.33
N TYR A 179 2.84 12.61 3.65
CA TYR A 179 3.87 12.28 4.61
C TYR A 179 3.32 11.35 5.69
N LEU A 180 4.06 10.29 6.00
CA LEU A 180 3.87 9.48 7.20
C LEU A 180 4.65 10.11 8.35
N LEU A 181 4.02 10.25 9.52
CA LEU A 181 4.66 10.81 10.72
C LEU A 181 5.21 9.66 11.58
N PRO A 182 6.53 9.52 11.72
CA PRO A 182 7.14 8.58 12.65
C PRO A 182 7.08 9.12 14.09
N HIS A 183 7.56 8.31 15.03
CA HIS A 183 7.64 8.69 16.45
C HIS A 183 8.37 10.03 16.68
N ASP A 184 9.47 10.24 15.97
CA ASP A 184 10.38 11.39 16.08
C ASP A 184 9.97 12.56 15.17
N LEU A 185 8.68 12.89 15.12
CA LEU A 185 8.08 13.93 14.26
C LEU A 185 8.68 15.35 14.40
N GLY A 186 9.59 15.58 15.34
CA GLY A 186 10.41 16.80 15.43
C GLY A 186 9.71 18.06 15.96
N TYR A 187 8.37 18.14 15.94
CA TYR A 187 7.62 19.29 16.44
C TYR A 187 7.16 19.10 17.89
N ALA A 188 7.57 20.01 18.79
CA ALA A 188 7.27 19.96 20.22
C ALA A 188 6.10 20.86 20.66
N GLY A 189 5.56 21.69 19.76
CA GLY A 189 4.47 22.62 20.08
C GLY A 189 3.11 21.95 20.21
N ALA A 190 2.10 22.73 20.62
CA ALA A 190 0.72 22.24 20.69
C ALA A 190 0.19 21.93 19.28
N ARG A 191 -0.59 20.85 19.15
CA ARG A 191 -1.14 20.38 17.87
C ARG A 191 -2.00 21.42 17.15
N GLY A 192 -2.75 22.23 17.91
CA GLY A 192 -3.60 23.30 17.36
C GLY A 192 -2.86 24.61 17.06
N SER A 193 -1.55 24.69 17.33
CA SER A 193 -0.74 25.91 17.19
C SER A 193 0.39 25.73 16.17
N LEU A 194 0.21 24.82 15.22
CA LEU A 194 1.20 24.52 14.19
C LEU A 194 1.36 25.70 13.25
N ASP A 195 2.46 26.45 13.42
CA ASP A 195 2.86 27.52 12.50
C ASP A 195 3.69 26.98 11.33
N ALA A 196 4.07 27.87 10.41
CA ALA A 196 4.84 27.49 9.23
C ALA A 196 6.23 26.92 9.56
N ALA A 197 6.86 27.34 10.66
CA ALA A 197 8.18 26.83 11.07
C ALA A 197 8.07 25.44 11.70
N GLY A 198 7.05 25.22 12.52
CA GLY A 198 6.68 23.93 13.08
C GLY A 198 6.31 22.93 12.00
N LEU A 199 5.53 23.34 11.00
CA LEU A 199 5.19 22.50 9.85
C LEU A 199 6.46 22.09 9.07
N ARG A 200 7.35 23.03 8.74
CA ARG A 200 8.63 22.69 8.07
C ARG A 200 9.46 21.69 8.86
N THR A 201 9.54 21.86 10.19
CA THR A 201 10.25 20.93 11.08
C THR A 201 9.60 19.55 11.06
N MET A 202 8.27 19.50 11.16
CA MET A 202 7.50 18.26 11.10
C MET A 202 7.71 17.52 9.78
N LEU A 203 7.64 18.21 8.64
CA LEU A 203 7.83 17.61 7.32
C LEU A 203 9.26 17.06 7.14
N ALA A 204 10.29 17.76 7.64
CA ALA A 204 11.67 17.28 7.57
C ALA A 204 11.90 15.96 8.34
N HIS A 205 11.16 15.78 9.44
CA HIS A 205 11.17 14.57 10.28
C HIS A 205 10.16 13.50 9.83
N SER A 206 9.32 13.80 8.84
CA SER A 206 8.34 12.85 8.30
C SER A 206 8.90 12.07 7.10
N ILE A 207 8.26 10.97 6.74
CA ILE A 207 8.60 10.19 5.54
C ILE A 207 7.67 10.61 4.41
N SER A 208 8.21 11.28 3.41
CA SER A 208 7.47 11.71 2.22
C SER A 208 7.11 10.54 1.29
N ASP A 209 6.05 10.72 0.50
CA ASP A 209 5.71 9.81 -0.60
C ASP A 209 6.84 9.64 -1.63
N ARG A 210 7.68 10.66 -1.83
CA ARG A 210 8.91 10.58 -2.63
C ARG A 210 9.96 9.65 -2.02
N GLU A 211 10.20 9.75 -0.71
CA GLU A 211 11.12 8.83 -0.02
C GLU A 211 10.60 7.38 -0.08
N LEU A 212 9.28 7.18 -0.01
CA LEU A 212 8.64 5.88 -0.21
C LEU A 212 8.79 5.40 -1.66
N GLU A 213 8.55 6.26 -2.64
CA GLU A 213 8.75 5.97 -4.07
C GLU A 213 10.20 5.51 -4.34
N GLU A 214 11.18 6.26 -3.86
CA GLU A 214 12.60 5.93 -4.02
C GLU A 214 12.97 4.60 -3.34
N ALA A 215 12.37 4.28 -2.20
CA ALA A 215 12.57 3.01 -1.50
C ALA A 215 11.96 1.85 -2.30
N PHE A 216 10.68 1.95 -2.70
CA PHE A 216 9.96 0.89 -3.40
C PHE A 216 10.44 0.68 -4.84
N GLU A 217 10.96 1.70 -5.52
CA GLU A 217 11.56 1.54 -6.84
C GLU A 217 12.71 0.52 -6.84
N ARG A 218 13.45 0.44 -5.73
CA ARG A 218 14.60 -0.47 -5.60
C ARG A 218 14.22 -1.88 -5.17
N VAL A 219 12.98 -2.11 -4.73
CA VAL A 219 12.52 -3.43 -4.31
C VAL A 219 12.30 -4.32 -5.54
N ASP A 220 12.92 -5.49 -5.56
CA ASP A 220 12.77 -6.51 -6.60
C ASP A 220 11.97 -7.73 -6.09
N ALA A 221 10.81 -7.49 -5.47
CA ALA A 221 9.87 -8.54 -5.06
C ALA A 221 8.91 -8.89 -6.20
N GLY A 222 8.50 -10.15 -6.28
CA GLY A 222 7.44 -10.58 -7.18
C GLY A 222 6.06 -10.10 -6.73
N GLN A 223 5.89 -9.82 -5.43
CA GLN A 223 4.64 -9.35 -4.84
C GLN A 223 4.90 -8.23 -3.84
N LEU A 224 4.23 -7.09 -4.01
CA LEU A 224 4.38 -5.92 -3.15
C LEU A 224 3.02 -5.42 -2.66
N LEU A 225 2.86 -5.30 -1.35
CA LEU A 225 1.67 -4.77 -0.71
C LEU A 225 2.05 -3.63 0.22
N PHE A 226 1.26 -2.58 0.21
CA PHE A 226 1.44 -1.45 1.10
C PHE A 226 0.11 -0.98 1.67
N VAL A 227 -0.07 -1.12 2.97
CA VAL A 227 -1.27 -0.71 3.69
C VAL A 227 -0.94 0.49 4.58
N ILE A 228 -1.72 1.56 4.44
CA ILE A 228 -1.56 2.80 5.18
C ILE A 228 -2.86 3.10 5.93
N ASP A 229 -2.84 2.89 7.25
CA ASP A 229 -3.91 3.24 8.19
C ASP A 229 -3.52 4.51 8.97
N ALA A 230 -3.54 5.66 8.29
CA ALA A 230 -3.01 6.91 8.83
C ALA A 230 -4.07 8.02 8.92
N CYS A 231 -4.26 8.58 10.10
CA CYS A 231 -5.13 9.75 10.31
C CYS A 231 -4.44 11.02 9.79
N ASN A 232 -5.16 11.93 9.11
CA ASN A 232 -4.62 13.26 8.82
C ASN A 232 -4.54 14.08 10.12
N SER A 233 -3.33 14.44 10.55
CA SER A 233 -3.06 15.04 11.86
C SER A 233 -3.33 16.55 11.94
N GLY A 234 -3.49 17.24 10.81
CA GLY A 234 -3.68 18.70 10.74
C GLY A 234 -5.13 19.14 10.90
N GLN A 235 -5.47 19.79 12.02
CA GLN A 235 -6.71 20.57 12.15
C GLN A 235 -6.63 21.97 11.49
N ALA A 236 -5.45 22.41 11.03
CA ALA A 236 -5.23 23.77 10.53
C ALA A 236 -5.24 23.91 8.99
N LEU A 237 -5.42 22.82 8.25
CA LEU A 237 -5.42 22.83 6.78
C LEU A 237 -6.75 22.28 6.27
N GLU A 238 -7.82 23.05 6.50
CA GLU A 238 -9.14 22.73 5.99
C GLU A 238 -9.30 23.17 4.53
N ALA A 239 -9.97 22.29 3.77
CA ALA A 239 -10.74 22.49 2.53
C ALA A 239 -10.21 21.81 1.25
N GLU A 240 -8.90 21.77 0.99
CA GLU A 240 -8.36 21.02 -0.18
C GLU A 240 -7.65 19.70 0.16
N GLU A 241 -7.15 19.55 1.39
CA GLU A 241 -6.37 18.38 1.84
C GLU A 241 -7.22 17.16 2.22
N LYS A 242 -8.53 17.34 2.51
CA LYS A 242 -9.44 16.26 2.93
C LYS A 242 -9.61 15.14 1.88
N ARG A 243 -9.06 15.31 0.66
CA ARG A 243 -9.10 14.31 -0.43
C ARG A 243 -7.72 13.78 -0.86
N ARG A 244 -6.64 14.23 -0.22
CA ARG A 244 -5.26 13.94 -0.65
C ARG A 244 -4.62 12.84 0.20
N GLY A 245 -4.69 11.61 -0.33
CA GLY A 245 -3.94 10.46 0.19
C GLY A 245 -2.62 10.26 -0.57
N PRO A 246 -1.79 9.28 -0.16
CA PRO A 246 -0.48 9.01 -0.77
C PRO A 246 -0.53 8.78 -2.29
N MET A 247 -1.68 8.35 -2.79
CA MET A 247 -1.90 8.05 -4.21
C MET A 247 -2.37 9.25 -5.04
N ASN A 248 -2.37 10.45 -4.46
CA ASN A 248 -2.61 11.67 -5.21
C ASN A 248 -1.32 12.29 -5.77
N SER A 249 -0.14 11.87 -5.31
CA SER A 249 1.11 12.20 -5.99
C SER A 249 1.28 11.35 -7.23
N LYS A 250 1.67 11.99 -8.34
CA LYS A 250 1.83 11.30 -9.63
C LYS A 250 2.87 10.18 -9.52
N GLY A 251 3.92 10.38 -8.73
CA GLY A 251 5.06 9.48 -8.60
C GLY A 251 4.71 8.13 -7.96
N LEU A 252 4.20 8.13 -6.72
CA LEU A 252 3.86 6.88 -6.02
C LEU A 252 2.75 6.10 -6.74
N ALA A 253 1.76 6.79 -7.31
CA ALA A 253 0.70 6.14 -8.07
C ALA A 253 1.21 5.48 -9.37
N GLN A 254 2.12 6.17 -10.06
CA GLN A 254 2.78 5.66 -11.25
C GLN A 254 3.69 4.47 -10.91
N LEU A 255 4.49 4.57 -9.86
CA LEU A 255 5.34 3.48 -9.40
C LEU A 255 4.52 2.26 -9.03
N ALA A 256 3.40 2.43 -8.32
CA ALA A 256 2.52 1.33 -7.94
C ALA A 256 2.01 0.56 -9.17
N TYR A 257 1.67 1.26 -10.26
CA TYR A 257 1.29 0.63 -11.52
C TYR A 257 2.47 -0.11 -12.17
N GLU A 258 3.64 0.53 -12.22
CA GLU A 258 4.84 -0.02 -12.88
C GLU A 258 5.46 -1.21 -12.16
N LYS A 259 5.34 -1.26 -10.83
CA LYS A 259 5.80 -2.37 -9.98
C LYS A 259 4.74 -3.44 -9.73
N GLY A 260 3.50 -3.22 -10.17
CA GLY A 260 2.38 -4.11 -9.85
C GLY A 260 2.04 -4.16 -8.36
N MET A 261 2.21 -3.06 -7.64
CA MET A 261 1.95 -2.99 -6.20
C MET A 261 0.46 -2.96 -5.90
N TYR A 262 0.08 -3.57 -4.78
CA TYR A 262 -1.22 -3.41 -4.15
C TYR A 262 -1.11 -2.39 -3.03
N ILE A 263 -1.80 -1.26 -3.15
CA ILE A 263 -1.80 -0.22 -2.12
C ILE A 263 -3.21 -0.04 -1.58
N LEU A 264 -3.35 -0.08 -0.26
CA LEU A 264 -4.60 0.24 0.44
C LEU A 264 -4.35 1.40 1.40
N THR A 265 -5.15 2.44 1.28
CA THR A 265 -5.01 3.66 2.08
C THR A 265 -6.31 3.94 2.79
N ALA A 266 -6.29 4.28 4.07
CA ALA A 266 -7.45 4.80 4.76
C ALA A 266 -7.07 5.98 5.64
N ALA A 267 -7.87 7.05 5.54
CA ALA A 267 -7.74 8.22 6.38
C ALA A 267 -8.85 8.20 7.42
N GLN A 268 -8.49 7.95 8.68
CA GLN A 268 -9.44 7.95 9.80
C GLN A 268 -9.52 9.35 10.42
N SER A 269 -10.73 9.79 10.77
CA SER A 269 -10.90 11.00 11.61
C SER A 269 -10.61 10.68 13.08
N TYR A 270 -10.28 11.69 13.89
CA TYR A 270 -10.03 11.48 15.32
C TYR A 270 -11.24 10.85 16.04
N GLN A 271 -12.46 11.23 15.64
CA GLN A 271 -13.69 10.69 16.22
C GLN A 271 -13.94 9.25 15.80
N ALA A 272 -13.73 8.91 14.52
CA ALA A 272 -13.77 7.53 14.04
C ALA A 272 -12.78 6.63 14.83
N ALA A 273 -11.62 7.16 15.20
CA ALA A 273 -10.67 6.45 16.06
C ALA A 273 -11.19 6.16 17.47
N HIS A 274 -11.97 7.09 18.04
CA HIS A 274 -12.63 6.88 19.34
C HIS A 274 -13.82 5.92 19.24
N GLU A 275 -14.54 5.88 18.13
CA GLU A 275 -15.64 4.93 17.92
C GLU A 275 -15.10 3.50 17.76
N ALA A 276 -14.06 3.36 16.94
CA ALA A 276 -13.34 2.10 16.72
C ALA A 276 -12.70 1.56 18.02
N ALA A 277 -12.48 2.42 19.03
CA ALA A 277 -12.00 2.00 20.35
C ALA A 277 -12.79 0.86 21.00
N ARG A 278 -14.08 0.73 20.66
CA ARG A 278 -14.95 -0.37 21.11
C ARG A 278 -14.60 -1.72 20.51
N LEU A 279 -13.95 -1.72 19.34
CA LEU A 279 -13.52 -2.90 18.61
C LEU A 279 -12.11 -3.36 19.02
N GLY A 280 -11.39 -2.56 19.81
CA GLY A 280 -9.98 -2.81 20.16
C GLY A 280 -8.99 -2.50 19.03
N HIS A 281 -9.49 -2.10 17.85
CA HIS A 281 -8.74 -1.86 16.62
C HIS A 281 -9.31 -0.67 15.85
N GLY A 282 -8.54 -0.08 14.93
CA GLY A 282 -9.06 0.79 13.87
C GLY A 282 -10.01 0.04 12.93
N PHE A 283 -10.94 0.75 12.26
CA PHE A 283 -11.93 0.10 11.39
C PHE A 283 -11.30 -0.67 10.23
N LEU A 284 -10.25 -0.10 9.62
CA LEU A 284 -9.54 -0.75 8.53
C LEU A 284 -8.90 -2.06 9.00
N THR A 285 -8.18 -2.02 10.12
CA THR A 285 -7.55 -3.21 10.68
C THR A 285 -8.57 -4.28 11.06
N TYR A 286 -9.68 -3.91 11.70
CA TYR A 286 -10.73 -4.86 12.04
C TYR A 286 -11.32 -5.53 10.78
N ALA A 287 -11.61 -4.74 9.73
CA ALA A 287 -12.10 -5.30 8.46
C ALA A 287 -11.09 -6.24 7.80
N LEU A 288 -9.80 -5.85 7.75
CA LEU A 288 -8.77 -6.67 7.13
C LEU A 288 -8.50 -7.96 7.91
N VAL A 289 -8.36 -7.86 9.24
CA VAL A 289 -7.85 -8.94 10.08
C VAL A 289 -8.98 -9.80 10.65
N GLU A 290 -9.91 -9.20 11.38
CA GLU A 290 -10.97 -9.95 12.06
C GLU A 290 -11.99 -10.50 11.07
N GLU A 291 -12.55 -9.66 10.21
CA GLU A 291 -13.54 -10.10 9.24
C GLU A 291 -12.88 -10.77 8.02
N GLY A 292 -11.83 -10.17 7.46
CA GLY A 292 -11.18 -10.66 6.24
C GLY A 292 -10.37 -11.95 6.44
N LEU A 293 -9.33 -11.92 7.29
CA LEU A 293 -8.40 -13.05 7.43
C LEU A 293 -8.91 -14.15 8.36
N LYS A 294 -9.43 -13.78 9.54
CA LYS A 294 -9.84 -14.74 10.58
C LYS A 294 -11.19 -15.39 10.28
N LYS A 295 -12.22 -14.59 9.97
CA LYS A 295 -13.56 -15.10 9.64
C LYS A 295 -13.72 -15.50 8.18
N GLY A 296 -12.87 -15.01 7.28
CA GLY A 296 -12.95 -15.32 5.86
C GLY A 296 -14.08 -14.61 5.11
N GLU A 297 -14.60 -13.51 5.65
CA GLU A 297 -15.71 -12.76 5.03
C GLU A 297 -15.30 -12.03 3.75
N ALA A 298 -13.99 -11.88 3.51
CA ALA A 298 -13.44 -11.20 2.35
C ALA A 298 -13.33 -12.08 1.10
N ASP A 299 -13.58 -13.38 1.19
CA ASP A 299 -13.64 -14.28 0.02
C ASP A 299 -14.93 -13.97 -0.78
N ASP A 300 -14.81 -13.09 -1.78
CA ASP A 300 -15.94 -12.56 -2.54
C ASP A 300 -15.67 -12.55 -4.05
N GLY A 301 -15.83 -13.72 -4.66
CA GLY A 301 -16.05 -13.89 -6.10
C GLY A 301 -14.77 -14.03 -6.94
N PRO A 302 -14.31 -15.27 -7.21
CA PRO A 302 -14.95 -16.55 -6.89
C PRO A 302 -14.83 -16.95 -5.42
N ARG A 303 -15.90 -17.51 -4.83
CA ARG A 303 -15.84 -18.09 -3.48
C ARG A 303 -15.20 -19.47 -3.49
N ASP A 304 -13.88 -19.49 -3.61
CA ASP A 304 -13.10 -20.72 -3.77
C ASP A 304 -12.30 -21.12 -2.52
N GLY A 305 -12.43 -20.36 -1.43
CA GLY A 305 -11.72 -20.61 -0.18
C GLY A 305 -10.27 -20.10 -0.19
N GLU A 306 -9.82 -19.46 -1.27
CA GLU A 306 -8.60 -18.68 -1.32
C GLU A 306 -8.94 -17.19 -1.27
N LEU A 307 -8.22 -16.42 -0.46
CA LEU A 307 -8.39 -14.98 -0.40
C LEU A 307 -7.27 -14.31 -1.19
N SER A 308 -7.60 -13.72 -2.34
CA SER A 308 -6.66 -12.88 -3.09
C SER A 308 -6.45 -11.51 -2.44
N ALA A 309 -5.33 -10.87 -2.73
CA ALA A 309 -5.06 -9.50 -2.29
C ALA A 309 -6.10 -8.49 -2.83
N ARG A 310 -6.67 -8.77 -4.01
CA ARG A 310 -7.73 -7.94 -4.59
C ARG A 310 -9.01 -8.04 -3.76
N GLU A 311 -9.51 -9.25 -3.55
CA GLU A 311 -10.72 -9.50 -2.75
C GLU A 311 -10.56 -8.93 -1.35
N TRP A 312 -9.40 -9.14 -0.73
CA TRP A 312 -9.11 -8.60 0.60
C TRP A 312 -9.22 -7.07 0.67
N PHE A 313 -8.65 -6.37 -0.31
CA PHE A 313 -8.64 -4.91 -0.35
C PHE A 313 -10.00 -4.33 -0.80
N ASP A 314 -10.68 -4.99 -1.73
CA ASP A 314 -12.00 -4.60 -2.19
C ASP A 314 -13.04 -4.79 -1.07
N PHE A 315 -12.95 -5.89 -0.32
CA PHE A 315 -13.75 -6.14 0.88
C PHE A 315 -13.57 -5.01 1.89
N ALA A 316 -12.33 -4.69 2.28
CA ALA A 316 -12.07 -3.63 3.25
C ALA A 316 -12.60 -2.27 2.77
N THR A 317 -12.45 -1.96 1.48
CA THR A 317 -12.96 -0.74 0.86
C THR A 317 -14.49 -0.64 0.95
N ALA A 318 -15.20 -1.75 0.77
CA ALA A 318 -16.66 -1.80 0.87
C ALA A 318 -17.18 -1.88 2.30
N ARG A 319 -16.42 -2.51 3.21
CA ARG A 319 -16.87 -2.85 4.56
C ARG A 319 -16.66 -1.73 5.57
N VAL A 320 -15.54 -1.02 5.53
CA VAL A 320 -15.20 0.03 6.51
C VAL A 320 -16.27 1.13 6.59
N PRO A 321 -16.77 1.71 5.48
CA PRO A 321 -17.81 2.74 5.57
C PRO A 321 -19.09 2.21 6.23
N LYS A 322 -19.53 1.00 5.84
CA LYS A 322 -20.73 0.36 6.40
C LYS A 322 -20.60 0.10 7.89
N MET A 323 -19.43 -0.39 8.33
CA MET A 323 -19.16 -0.66 9.75
C MET A 323 -19.26 0.60 10.60
N GLN A 324 -18.72 1.72 10.10
CA GLN A 324 -18.83 2.98 10.80
C GLN A 324 -20.28 3.49 10.82
N GLU A 325 -21.00 3.43 9.69
CA GLU A 325 -22.43 3.79 9.60
C GLU A 325 -23.30 2.97 10.57
N ASP A 326 -23.08 1.65 10.66
CA ASP A 326 -23.78 0.75 11.57
C ASP A 326 -23.57 1.15 13.04
N LEU A 327 -22.32 1.44 13.42
CA LEU A 327 -21.98 1.89 14.77
C LEU A 327 -22.58 3.25 15.12
N MET A 328 -22.58 4.19 14.18
CA MET A 328 -23.21 5.49 14.34
C MET A 328 -24.73 5.35 14.56
N ARG A 329 -25.39 4.50 13.76
CA ARG A 329 -26.82 4.20 13.90
C ARG A 329 -27.13 3.59 15.26
N ASP A 330 -26.33 2.62 15.71
CA ASP A 330 -26.53 1.95 16.99
C ASP A 330 -26.27 2.86 18.20
N ALA A 331 -25.31 3.78 18.09
CA ALA A 331 -25.10 4.80 19.13
C ALA A 331 -26.28 5.76 19.23
N GLY A 332 -26.83 6.21 18.08
CA GLY A 332 -28.02 7.06 18.03
C GLY A 332 -29.25 6.39 18.66
N LYS A 333 -29.49 5.10 18.39
CA LYS A 333 -30.58 4.32 19.02
C LYS A 333 -30.47 4.24 20.55
N ARG A 334 -29.26 4.33 21.11
CA ARG A 334 -29.00 4.25 22.56
C ARG A 334 -29.07 5.61 23.26
N GLY A 335 -29.49 6.68 22.58
CA GLY A 335 -29.60 8.02 23.16
C GLY A 335 -28.26 8.63 23.58
N LEU A 336 -27.15 8.11 23.06
CA LEU A 336 -25.83 8.67 23.30
C LEU A 336 -25.62 9.84 22.33
N ASN A 337 -25.58 11.07 22.87
CA ASN A 337 -25.17 12.25 22.12
C ASN A 337 -23.67 12.13 21.83
N ILE A 338 -23.32 11.66 20.64
CA ILE A 338 -21.97 11.83 20.10
C ILE A 338 -21.89 13.29 19.66
N ALA A 339 -21.17 14.15 20.39
CA ALA A 339 -20.94 15.54 19.96
C ALA A 339 -19.73 15.59 19.04
N PHE A 340 -19.95 16.20 17.88
CA PHE A 340 -19.09 16.20 16.70
C PHE A 340 -18.04 17.32 16.78
N GLN A 341 -17.02 17.22 15.94
CA GLN A 341 -16.02 18.24 15.62
C GLN A 341 -16.47 19.70 15.87
N PHE A 342 -15.57 20.57 16.39
CA PHE A 342 -15.77 22.03 16.37
C PHE A 342 -16.12 22.45 14.92
N GLY A 343 -17.33 22.96 14.69
CA GLY A 343 -17.82 23.41 13.36
C GLY A 343 -18.87 22.53 12.66
N GLU A 344 -19.15 21.30 13.13
CA GLU A 344 -20.21 20.44 12.56
C GLU A 344 -21.43 20.28 13.48
N GLU A 345 -21.52 21.10 14.53
CA GLU A 345 -22.58 21.08 15.55
C GLU A 345 -24.01 21.26 14.99
N GLY A 346 -24.14 21.69 13.73
CA GLY A 346 -25.41 21.91 13.03
C GLY A 346 -25.82 20.86 11.99
N ILE A 347 -25.06 19.78 11.77
CA ILE A 347 -25.42 18.77 10.75
C ILE A 347 -26.32 17.69 11.38
N ALA A 348 -27.64 17.89 11.23
CA ALA A 348 -28.67 17.01 11.78
C ALA A 348 -28.74 15.62 11.13
N ASP A 349 -28.19 15.48 9.92
CA ASP A 349 -28.23 14.26 9.12
C ASP A 349 -26.92 13.44 9.26
N PRO A 350 -26.96 12.23 9.85
CA PRO A 350 -25.80 11.35 9.96
C PRO A 350 -25.17 10.98 8.62
N ASP A 351 -25.96 10.91 7.55
CA ASP A 351 -25.51 10.51 6.21
C ASP A 351 -24.70 11.62 5.51
N LYS A 352 -24.69 12.84 6.07
CA LYS A 352 -23.84 13.96 5.63
C LYS A 352 -22.50 14.05 6.36
N ARG A 353 -22.21 13.13 7.29
CA ARG A 353 -20.99 13.13 8.12
C ARG A 353 -19.87 12.33 7.43
N SER A 354 -18.61 12.73 7.65
CA SER A 354 -17.46 12.15 6.96
C SER A 354 -17.10 10.75 7.47
N VAL A 355 -17.57 9.71 6.77
CA VAL A 355 -17.20 8.30 7.00
C VAL A 355 -15.77 8.02 6.49
N GLN A 356 -15.02 7.14 7.16
CA GLN A 356 -13.74 6.63 6.67
C GLN A 356 -13.98 5.84 5.39
N ARG A 357 -13.27 6.19 4.32
CA ARG A 357 -13.37 5.54 3.01
C ARG A 357 -11.99 5.08 2.56
N PRO A 358 -11.65 3.80 2.77
CA PRO A 358 -10.43 3.26 2.22
C PRO A 358 -10.41 3.36 0.70
N ARG A 359 -9.21 3.41 0.12
CA ARG A 359 -9.00 3.42 -1.33
C ARG A 359 -7.92 2.40 -1.66
N ALA A 360 -8.30 1.42 -2.48
CA ALA A 360 -7.39 0.42 -3.03
C ALA A 360 -6.87 0.84 -4.41
N PHE A 361 -5.61 0.52 -4.68
CA PHE A 361 -4.91 0.81 -5.93
C PHE A 361 -4.08 -0.42 -6.32
N TYR A 362 -4.33 -0.97 -7.50
CA TYR A 362 -3.61 -2.11 -8.06
C TYR A 362 -3.91 -2.21 -9.56
N ARG A 363 -3.07 -2.94 -10.31
CA ARG A 363 -3.29 -3.19 -11.74
C ARG A 363 -4.50 -4.12 -11.94
N ARG A 364 -5.40 -3.77 -12.86
CA ARG A 364 -6.64 -4.52 -13.14
C ARG A 364 -6.57 -5.52 -14.29
N GLU A 365 -5.36 -5.90 -14.69
CA GLU A 365 -5.16 -6.75 -15.87
C GLU A 365 -5.55 -8.22 -15.63
N PHE A 366 -6.12 -8.82 -16.66
CA PHE A 366 -6.52 -10.22 -16.69
C PHE A 366 -5.28 -11.11 -16.93
N GLY A 367 -5.17 -12.22 -16.21
CA GLY A 367 -4.12 -13.23 -16.42
C GLY A 367 -2.82 -13.04 -15.61
N VAL A 368 -2.70 -11.96 -14.83
CA VAL A 368 -1.60 -11.82 -13.86
C VAL A 368 -1.88 -12.76 -12.67
N ARG A 369 -0.88 -13.56 -12.28
CA ARG A 369 -0.97 -14.45 -11.12
C ARG A 369 -1.28 -13.61 -9.87
N GLN A 370 -2.48 -13.81 -9.31
CA GLN A 370 -2.91 -13.07 -8.13
C GLN A 370 -2.13 -13.53 -6.90
N LEU A 371 -1.81 -12.58 -6.01
CA LEU A 371 -1.30 -12.94 -4.70
C LEU A 371 -2.43 -13.50 -3.84
N ILE A 372 -2.25 -14.73 -3.38
CA ILE A 372 -3.10 -15.34 -2.36
C ILE A 372 -2.56 -14.96 -0.98
N VAL A 373 -3.38 -14.28 -0.19
CA VAL A 373 -3.04 -13.74 1.12
C VAL A 373 -3.42 -14.71 2.23
N ALA A 374 -4.52 -15.44 2.07
CA ALA A 374 -5.01 -16.40 3.04
C ALA A 374 -5.80 -17.55 2.39
N ARG A 375 -6.02 -18.62 3.16
CA ARG A 375 -7.02 -19.66 2.88
C ARG A 375 -7.92 -19.82 4.10
N PRO A 376 -8.85 -18.89 4.38
CA PRO A 376 -9.66 -18.90 5.62
C PRO A 376 -10.21 -20.29 5.93
N LEU A 377 -10.27 -20.67 7.21
CA LEU A 377 -10.89 -21.95 7.57
C LEU A 377 -12.37 -21.90 7.14
N THR A 378 -12.73 -22.63 6.09
CA THR A 378 -14.13 -22.86 5.77
C THR A 378 -14.74 -23.66 6.92
N ILE A 379 -15.67 -23.05 7.66
CA ILE A 379 -16.63 -23.84 8.43
C ILE A 379 -17.50 -24.53 7.38
N THR A 380 -17.15 -25.74 7.01
CA THR A 380 -18.01 -26.59 6.19
C THR A 380 -19.33 -26.74 6.96
N PRO A 381 -20.48 -26.26 6.45
CA PRO A 381 -21.75 -26.62 7.06
C PRO A 381 -21.87 -28.15 7.02
N PRO A 382 -22.40 -28.81 8.07
CA PRO A 382 -22.53 -30.26 8.08
C PRO A 382 -23.30 -30.69 6.84
N ALA A 383 -22.74 -31.62 6.08
CA ALA A 383 -23.33 -32.16 4.87
C ALA A 383 -24.79 -32.55 5.17
N SER A 384 -25.74 -31.84 4.56
CA SER A 384 -27.13 -32.27 4.54
C SER A 384 -27.16 -33.62 3.83
N GLY A 385 -27.37 -34.68 4.60
CA GLY A 385 -27.49 -36.04 4.09
C GLY A 385 -28.61 -36.11 3.05
N ALA A 386 -28.24 -36.10 1.77
CA ALA A 386 -29.14 -36.45 0.69
C ALA A 386 -29.29 -37.98 0.71
N GLY A 387 -30.31 -38.46 1.41
CA GLY A 387 -30.79 -39.83 1.27
C GLY A 387 -31.23 -40.06 -0.17
N GLN A 388 -30.54 -40.96 -0.88
CA GLN A 388 -31.03 -41.49 -2.15
C GLN A 388 -32.21 -42.42 -1.86
N SER A 389 -33.42 -41.99 -2.24
CA SER A 389 -34.54 -42.89 -2.46
C SER A 389 -34.37 -43.49 -3.86
N LEU A 390 -34.08 -44.78 -3.90
CA LEU A 390 -34.19 -45.59 -5.11
C LEU A 390 -35.67 -45.73 -5.52
N LYS A 391 -35.97 -45.41 -6.78
CA LYS A 391 -37.04 -46.02 -7.57
C LYS A 391 -36.58 -46.16 -9.01
#